data_AF-A0A7X7BGN9-F1
#
_entry.id   AF-A0A7X7BGN9-F1
#
_cell.length_a   1.000
_cell.length_b   1.000
_cell.length_c   1.000
_cell.angle_alpha   90.00
_cell.angle_beta   90.00
_cell.angle_gamma   90.00
#
_symmetry.space_group_name_H-M   'P 1'
#
loop_
_entity.id
_entity.type
_entity.pdbx_description
1 polymer ?
#
loop_
_entity_poly.entity_id
_entity_poly.type
_entity_poly.pdbx_seq_one_letter_code
_entity_poly.pdbx_strand_id
1 'polypeptide(L)'
;MKKSYLAVICALIIALACVPVFAAGTGTLTIENATPDKTYSVYKIFDLTHSGDAYAYSIGTTSPWYDAVSEDSPFELTKIETSDNRYNVSFADDAVAFNWLKAQAAAIEAGTLAIDADDSKTAGTSNLEFTGLDYGYYFVTSELGSVVTISNFASDIKIIDKNQAAGLTGKEVSATGAADSWAVYNNAGIGDTVYFRIKAFVPKYNGDKKVYAYTFTDTLGDGLTLEAGSVELKIGNSTLLSPDHYEFETIGQDLSIILKTHGSPGYPTNANVEISYRATVNKDAVHENTNSVSMSWTQFDPATDPSEPGNLSTVTEEDPPAGETSTYVYGFELNKYREKVDADNILPGARFKLYDAASAGNEIKLVNLADGQYRRALSTEDGVEITAGTARIFGLATGTYWLEETRAPDGYNQLTSRREVEITEGNSGTDGYLADSIDIINKAGITLPVTGGIGTYIFYISGSLLVLAALVIFYKKTRPSFTKKLN
;
A
#
# COMPACT_ATOMS: atom_id res chain seq x y z
N MET A 1 -11.63 -13.66 2.30
CA MET A 1 -12.42 -14.51 3.23
C MET A 1 -12.92 -13.63 4.36
N LYS A 2 -14.25 -13.49 4.53
CA LYS A 2 -14.82 -12.70 5.63
C LYS A 2 -14.52 -13.44 6.95
N LYS A 3 -13.53 -12.99 7.72
CA LYS A 3 -13.30 -13.47 9.08
C LYS A 3 -14.54 -13.05 9.91
N SER A 4 -15.34 -14.02 10.29
CA SER A 4 -16.45 -13.86 11.23
C SER A 4 -15.87 -13.67 12.63
N TYR A 5 -15.67 -12.42 13.04
CA TYR A 5 -15.29 -12.08 14.40
C TYR A 5 -16.55 -12.10 15.26
N LEU A 6 -16.87 -13.24 15.87
CA LEU A 6 -18.04 -13.38 16.73
C LEU A 6 -17.64 -13.85 18.14
N ALA A 7 -17.08 -12.93 18.92
CA ALA A 7 -17.22 -12.86 20.37
C ALA A 7 -16.42 -11.64 20.88
N VAL A 8 -17.12 -10.61 21.34
CA VAL A 8 -16.54 -9.39 21.92
C VAL A 8 -16.88 -9.42 23.41
N ILE A 9 -15.87 -9.49 24.27
CA ILE A 9 -16.03 -9.56 25.74
C ILE A 9 -15.52 -8.25 26.31
N CYS A 10 -16.34 -7.40 26.95
CA CYS A 10 -15.89 -6.14 27.58
C CYS A 10 -15.15 -6.37 28.91
N ALA A 11 -14.26 -5.44 29.30
CA ALA A 11 -13.63 -5.40 30.62
C ALA A 11 -14.23 -4.23 31.37
N LEU A 12 -14.70 -4.49 32.60
CA LEU A 12 -15.31 -3.50 33.48
C LEU A 12 -14.18 -2.79 34.26
N ILE A 13 -14.06 -1.47 34.11
CA ILE A 13 -13.22 -0.66 35.00
C ILE A 13 -14.15 0.00 36.02
N ILE A 14 -14.24 -0.57 37.21
CA ILE A 14 -14.98 0.03 38.33
C ILE A 14 -14.10 1.10 38.97
N ALA A 15 -14.37 2.37 38.71
CA ALA A 15 -13.86 3.44 39.54
C ALA A 15 -14.69 3.48 40.84
N LEU A 16 -14.22 2.78 41.88
CA LEU A 16 -14.82 2.88 43.22
C LEU A 16 -14.52 4.27 43.81
N ALA A 17 -15.40 5.23 43.56
CA ALA A 17 -15.51 6.40 44.42
C ALA A 17 -16.48 6.04 45.56
N CYS A 18 -16.00 6.08 46.81
CA CYS A 18 -16.86 6.04 47.98
C CYS A 18 -17.68 7.34 48.03
N VAL A 19 -18.82 7.36 47.34
CA VAL A 19 -19.77 8.48 47.42
C VAL A 19 -20.94 8.03 48.28
N PRO A 20 -21.34 8.82 49.30
CA PRO A 20 -22.61 8.59 49.98
C PRO A 20 -23.75 8.79 48.99
N VAL A 21 -24.38 7.69 48.57
CA VAL A 21 -25.51 7.72 47.64
C VAL A 21 -26.76 8.19 48.40
N PHE A 22 -27.26 9.38 48.05
CA PHE A 22 -28.58 9.84 48.48
C PHE A 22 -29.67 9.05 47.72
N ALA A 23 -30.86 8.89 48.33
CA ALA A 23 -31.99 8.13 47.80
C ALA A 23 -32.30 8.40 46.30
N ALA A 24 -32.70 7.36 45.56
CA ALA A 24 -33.13 7.39 44.14
C ALA A 24 -32.31 8.35 43.25
N GLY A 25 -31.10 7.93 42.88
CA GLY A 25 -30.21 8.67 41.98
C GLY A 25 -30.19 8.10 40.56
N THR A 26 -29.75 8.92 39.62
CA THR A 26 -29.40 8.50 38.25
C THR A 26 -27.88 8.52 38.06
N GLY A 27 -27.39 7.77 37.08
CA GLY A 27 -25.98 7.69 36.72
C GLY A 27 -25.74 7.83 35.21
N THR A 28 -24.46 7.81 34.86
CA THR A 28 -23.96 7.85 33.48
C THR A 28 -23.27 6.53 33.13
N LEU A 29 -23.58 5.98 31.96
CA LEU A 29 -22.80 4.92 31.34
C LEU A 29 -22.09 5.50 30.12
N THR A 30 -20.76 5.46 30.14
CA THR A 30 -19.89 5.91 29.06
C THR A 30 -19.34 4.71 28.31
N ILE A 31 -19.60 4.64 27.00
CA ILE A 31 -18.95 3.73 26.06
C ILE A 31 -17.73 4.44 25.47
N GLU A 32 -16.56 4.11 26.00
CA GLU A 32 -15.29 4.45 25.39
C GLU A 32 -15.03 3.55 24.19
N ASN A 33 -14.31 4.08 23.20
CA ASN A 33 -13.97 3.39 21.96
C ASN A 33 -15.18 2.96 21.11
N ALA A 34 -16.33 3.65 21.27
CA ALA A 34 -17.50 3.40 20.45
C ALA A 34 -17.18 3.50 18.95
N THR A 35 -17.71 2.58 18.16
CA THR A 35 -17.53 2.58 16.71
C THR A 35 -18.47 3.60 16.07
N PRO A 36 -17.95 4.60 15.33
CA PRO A 36 -18.79 5.58 14.65
C PRO A 36 -19.83 4.94 13.74
N ASP A 37 -21.00 5.56 13.65
CA ASP A 37 -22.15 5.10 12.86
C ASP A 37 -22.72 3.74 13.31
N LYS A 38 -22.40 3.31 14.54
CA LYS A 38 -23.01 2.14 15.17
C LYS A 38 -23.95 2.53 16.30
N THR A 39 -25.10 1.88 16.30
CA THR A 39 -26.13 2.05 17.33
C THR A 39 -25.81 1.16 18.52
N TYR A 40 -25.86 1.74 19.71
CA TYR A 40 -25.77 1.06 20.99
C TYR A 40 -27.10 1.20 21.71
N SER A 41 -27.57 0.12 22.33
CA SER A 41 -28.82 0.11 23.10
C SER A 41 -28.56 -0.41 24.50
N VAL A 42 -29.13 0.24 25.51
CA VAL A 42 -28.97 -0.15 26.91
C VAL A 42 -30.28 -0.74 27.44
N TYR A 43 -30.16 -1.78 28.26
CA TYR A 43 -31.29 -2.50 28.85
C TYR A 43 -31.04 -2.70 30.35
N LYS A 44 -31.93 -2.20 31.21
CA LYS A 44 -31.94 -2.43 32.65
C LYS A 44 -32.61 -3.77 32.93
N ILE A 45 -31.85 -4.72 33.45
CA ILE A 45 -32.35 -6.07 33.77
C ILE A 45 -32.81 -6.13 35.22
N PHE A 46 -32.01 -5.59 36.14
CA PHE A 46 -32.32 -5.58 37.58
C PHE A 46 -32.27 -4.17 38.14
N ASP A 47 -33.16 -3.87 39.09
CA ASP A 47 -33.10 -2.65 39.89
C ASP A 47 -32.02 -2.80 40.97
N LEU A 48 -31.32 -1.70 41.30
CA LEU A 48 -30.50 -1.64 42.51
C LEU A 48 -31.37 -1.16 43.67
N THR A 49 -31.57 -2.02 44.66
CA THR A 49 -32.27 -1.67 45.90
C THR A 49 -31.28 -1.54 47.04
N HIS A 50 -31.58 -0.68 48.01
CA HIS A 50 -30.74 -0.51 49.19
C HIS A 50 -31.58 -0.44 50.48
N SER A 51 -30.97 -0.85 51.58
CA SER A 51 -31.52 -0.74 52.93
C SER A 51 -30.39 -0.40 53.88
N GLY A 52 -30.36 0.84 54.39
CA GLY A 52 -29.18 1.37 55.07
C GLY A 52 -27.97 1.37 54.13
N ASP A 53 -26.85 0.78 54.59
CA ASP A 53 -25.60 0.64 53.85
C ASP A 53 -25.54 -0.65 52.99
N ALA A 54 -26.59 -1.48 53.00
CA ALA A 54 -26.65 -2.72 52.24
C ALA A 54 -27.35 -2.51 50.90
N TYR A 55 -26.81 -3.12 49.84
CA TYR A 55 -27.30 -3.04 48.47
C TYR A 55 -27.56 -4.43 47.92
N ALA A 56 -28.61 -4.57 47.11
CA ALA A 56 -28.97 -5.81 46.44
C ALA A 56 -29.60 -5.53 45.07
N TYR A 57 -29.27 -6.37 44.08
CA TYR A 57 -30.03 -6.42 42.84
C TYR A 57 -31.37 -7.10 43.07
N SER A 58 -32.40 -6.55 42.45
CA SER A 58 -33.75 -7.10 42.56
C SER A 58 -34.52 -6.95 41.26
N ILE A 59 -35.54 -7.79 41.08
CA ILE A 59 -36.45 -7.76 39.94
C ILE A 59 -37.89 -7.84 40.41
N GLY A 60 -38.76 -7.06 39.78
CA GLY A 60 -40.20 -7.13 39.98
C GLY A 60 -40.89 -8.01 38.95
N THR A 61 -42.04 -8.61 39.28
CA THR A 61 -42.84 -9.42 38.35
C THR A 61 -43.41 -8.63 37.16
N THR A 62 -43.30 -7.30 37.18
CA THR A 62 -43.71 -6.41 36.08
C THR A 62 -42.54 -6.02 35.18
N SER A 63 -41.32 -6.47 35.48
CA SER A 63 -40.16 -6.23 34.61
C SER A 63 -40.36 -6.98 33.29
N PRO A 64 -40.09 -6.36 32.12
CA PRO A 64 -40.04 -7.06 30.83
C PRO A 64 -39.06 -8.25 30.82
N TRP A 65 -38.07 -8.23 31.73
CA TRP A 65 -37.08 -9.29 31.88
C TRP A 65 -37.52 -10.44 32.80
N TYR A 66 -38.63 -10.30 33.52
CA TYR A 66 -38.99 -11.24 34.60
C TYR A 66 -39.14 -12.67 34.09
N ASP A 67 -39.92 -12.88 33.03
CA ASP A 67 -40.17 -14.23 32.48
C ASP A 67 -38.87 -14.87 32.02
N ALA A 68 -38.05 -14.16 31.24
CA ALA A 68 -36.75 -14.63 30.76
C ALA A 68 -35.81 -15.03 31.92
N VAL A 69 -35.80 -14.25 33.01
CA VAL A 69 -34.94 -14.50 34.18
C VAL A 69 -35.50 -15.62 35.06
N SER A 70 -36.82 -15.78 35.16
CA SER A 70 -37.46 -16.70 36.12
C SER A 70 -37.55 -18.17 35.67
N GLU A 71 -37.33 -18.45 34.39
CA GLU A 71 -37.44 -19.81 33.81
C GLU A 71 -36.08 -20.53 33.75
N ASP A 72 -35.32 -20.36 32.66
CA ASP A 72 -34.05 -21.03 32.41
C ASP A 72 -32.91 -19.99 32.36
N SER A 73 -32.61 -19.38 33.50
CA SER A 73 -31.52 -18.42 33.66
C SER A 73 -30.52 -18.82 34.73
N PRO A 74 -29.28 -18.30 34.68
CA PRO A 74 -28.27 -18.51 35.73
C PRO A 74 -28.50 -17.66 36.99
N PHE A 75 -29.61 -16.91 37.04
CA PHE A 75 -29.95 -16.04 38.16
C PHE A 75 -30.94 -16.74 39.09
N GLU A 76 -30.61 -16.76 40.38
CA GLU A 76 -31.48 -17.25 41.43
C GLU A 76 -32.35 -16.10 41.97
N LEU A 77 -33.67 -16.33 41.99
CA LEU A 77 -34.65 -15.37 42.49
C LEU A 77 -35.14 -15.77 43.88
N THR A 78 -34.81 -14.95 44.89
CA THR A 78 -35.29 -15.14 46.26
C THR A 78 -36.36 -14.10 46.58
N LYS A 79 -37.59 -14.54 46.89
CA LYS A 79 -38.70 -13.62 47.19
C LYS A 79 -38.36 -12.72 48.39
N ILE A 80 -38.60 -11.42 48.25
CA ILE A 80 -38.45 -10.47 49.34
C ILE A 80 -39.68 -10.59 50.24
N GLU A 81 -39.53 -11.02 51.50
CA GLU A 81 -40.66 -11.30 52.41
C GLU A 81 -41.60 -10.10 52.62
N THR A 82 -41.07 -8.88 52.56
CA THR A 82 -41.84 -7.64 52.70
C THR A 82 -42.47 -7.14 51.39
N SER A 83 -42.41 -7.92 50.31
CA SER A 83 -42.94 -7.54 49.00
C SER A 83 -43.73 -8.68 48.36
N ASP A 84 -44.88 -8.34 47.77
CA ASP A 84 -45.72 -9.32 47.09
C ASP A 84 -45.22 -9.67 45.68
N ASN A 85 -44.38 -8.82 45.08
CA ASN A 85 -44.05 -8.90 43.65
C ASN A 85 -42.57 -8.62 43.33
N ARG A 86 -41.65 -8.72 44.30
CA ARG A 86 -40.21 -8.49 44.08
C ARG A 86 -39.34 -9.62 44.64
N TYR A 87 -38.22 -9.84 43.96
CA TYR A 87 -37.25 -10.88 44.25
C TYR A 87 -35.84 -10.28 44.28
N ASN A 88 -35.04 -10.67 45.26
CA ASN A 88 -33.60 -10.47 45.24
C ASN A 88 -32.96 -11.41 44.22
N VAL A 89 -31.91 -10.95 43.56
CA VAL A 89 -31.21 -11.67 42.50
C VAL A 89 -29.80 -12.03 42.97
N SER A 90 -29.42 -13.29 42.80
CA SER A 90 -28.04 -13.78 42.98
C SER A 90 -27.62 -14.65 41.80
N PHE A 91 -26.32 -14.80 41.59
CA PHE A 91 -25.75 -15.73 40.61
C PHE A 91 -24.37 -16.18 41.08
N ALA A 92 -23.96 -17.39 40.69
CA ALA A 92 -22.74 -18.02 41.18
C ALA A 92 -21.51 -17.81 40.28
N ASP A 93 -21.72 -17.55 38.99
CA ASP A 93 -20.66 -17.51 37.98
C ASP A 93 -20.91 -16.39 36.96
N ASP A 94 -19.98 -15.42 36.93
CA ASP A 94 -20.02 -14.27 36.02
C ASP A 94 -19.98 -14.68 34.55
N ALA A 95 -19.21 -15.71 34.19
CA ALA A 95 -19.07 -16.16 32.81
C ALA A 95 -20.34 -16.87 32.31
N VAL A 96 -21.02 -17.60 33.19
CA VAL A 96 -22.31 -18.21 32.87
C VAL A 96 -23.39 -17.13 32.69
N ALA A 97 -23.47 -16.18 33.62
CA ALA A 97 -24.37 -15.02 33.52
C ALA A 97 -24.13 -14.23 32.22
N PHE A 98 -22.86 -13.96 31.90
CA PHE A 98 -22.44 -13.29 30.66
C PHE A 98 -22.90 -14.04 29.41
N ASN A 99 -22.65 -15.36 29.34
CA ASN A 99 -23.02 -16.17 28.18
C ASN A 99 -24.54 -16.24 27.99
N TRP A 100 -25.30 -16.29 29.08
CA TRP A 100 -26.76 -16.23 29.02
C TRP A 100 -27.25 -14.88 28.48
N LEU A 101 -26.70 -13.76 28.96
CA LEU A 101 -27.04 -12.42 28.46
C LEU A 101 -26.73 -12.26 26.96
N LYS A 102 -25.62 -12.84 26.50
CA LYS A 102 -25.27 -12.89 25.08
C LYS A 102 -26.31 -13.65 24.25
N ALA A 103 -26.91 -14.71 24.78
CA ALA A 103 -27.99 -15.42 24.11
C ALA A 103 -29.27 -14.58 24.04
N GLN A 104 -29.62 -13.84 25.11
CA GLN A 104 -30.78 -12.94 25.12
C GLN A 104 -30.61 -11.78 24.13
N ALA A 105 -29.39 -11.25 24.01
CA ALA A 105 -29.06 -10.25 23.00
C ALA A 105 -29.37 -10.72 21.58
N ALA A 106 -28.95 -11.94 21.24
CA ALA A 106 -29.21 -12.55 19.94
C ALA A 106 -30.71 -12.81 19.73
N ALA A 107 -31.45 -13.16 20.79
CA ALA A 107 -32.90 -13.34 20.75
C ALA A 107 -33.64 -12.01 20.52
N ILE A 108 -33.19 -10.91 21.12
CA ILE A 108 -33.72 -9.56 20.88
C ILE A 108 -33.45 -9.14 19.43
N GLU A 109 -32.23 -9.33 18.94
CA GLU A 109 -31.85 -9.02 17.55
C GLU A 109 -32.68 -9.84 16.55
N ALA A 110 -32.92 -11.12 16.84
CA ALA A 110 -33.76 -11.99 16.01
C ALA A 110 -35.26 -11.72 16.15
N GLY A 111 -35.67 -10.85 17.07
CA GLY A 111 -37.08 -10.56 17.38
C GLY A 111 -37.81 -11.71 18.08
N THR A 112 -37.11 -12.73 18.58
CA THR A 112 -37.70 -13.84 19.34
C THR A 112 -37.88 -13.51 20.81
N LEU A 113 -37.18 -12.49 21.32
CA LEU A 113 -37.42 -11.87 22.62
C LEU A 113 -37.77 -10.39 22.43
N ALA A 114 -39.02 -10.03 22.71
CA ALA A 114 -39.51 -8.66 22.53
C ALA A 114 -39.29 -7.83 23.81
N ILE A 115 -38.10 -7.24 23.93
CA ILE A 115 -37.75 -6.29 24.99
C ILE A 115 -37.26 -5.01 24.34
N ASP A 116 -37.90 -3.89 24.68
CA ASP A 116 -37.46 -2.56 24.25
C ASP A 116 -36.23 -2.12 25.05
N ALA A 117 -35.33 -1.38 24.39
CA ALA A 117 -34.20 -0.75 25.06
C ALA A 117 -34.68 0.42 25.93
N ASP A 118 -34.05 0.60 27.10
CA ASP A 118 -34.30 1.77 27.95
C ASP A 118 -33.80 3.06 27.30
N ASP A 119 -32.71 2.99 26.53
CA ASP A 119 -32.21 4.07 25.68
C ASP A 119 -31.39 3.48 24.51
N SER A 120 -31.33 4.19 23.39
CA SER A 120 -30.59 3.78 22.20
C SER A 120 -30.00 4.99 21.48
N LYS A 121 -28.70 4.93 21.17
CA LYS A 121 -27.95 6.03 20.55
C LYS A 121 -26.97 5.53 19.50
N THR A 122 -26.88 6.24 18.39
CA THR A 122 -25.83 6.04 17.39
C THR A 122 -24.59 6.86 17.77
N ALA A 123 -23.43 6.20 17.81
CA ALA A 123 -22.17 6.84 18.13
C ALA A 123 -21.73 7.78 16.99
N GLY A 124 -21.63 9.09 17.27
CA GLY A 124 -21.03 10.05 16.35
C GLY A 124 -19.50 10.18 16.51
N THR A 125 -18.97 9.75 17.65
CA THR A 125 -17.54 9.73 17.97
C THR A 125 -17.21 8.48 18.78
N SER A 126 -15.96 8.32 19.17
CA SER A 126 -15.51 7.21 20.00
C SER A 126 -15.90 7.28 21.48
N ASN A 127 -16.60 8.33 21.91
CA ASN A 127 -17.13 8.45 23.25
C ASN A 127 -18.65 8.62 23.16
N LEU A 128 -19.41 7.69 23.72
CA LEU A 128 -20.87 7.72 23.73
C LEU A 128 -21.38 7.63 25.17
N GLU A 129 -22.27 8.54 25.56
CA GLU A 129 -22.78 8.62 26.93
C GLU A 129 -24.29 8.37 26.98
N PHE A 130 -24.71 7.50 27.88
CA PHE A 130 -26.08 7.30 28.34
C PHE A 130 -26.20 7.91 29.72
N THR A 131 -26.94 9.02 29.83
CA THR A 131 -27.10 9.80 31.06
C THR A 131 -28.51 9.63 31.60
N GLY A 132 -28.69 9.85 32.90
CA GLY A 132 -30.02 9.77 33.51
C GLY A 132 -30.51 8.34 33.69
N LEU A 133 -29.62 7.36 33.69
CA LEU A 133 -29.96 5.96 33.91
C LEU A 133 -30.24 5.72 35.39
N ASP A 134 -31.37 5.10 35.73
CA ASP A 134 -31.63 4.63 37.09
C ASP A 134 -30.52 3.71 37.59
N TYR A 135 -30.35 3.60 38.91
CA TYR A 135 -29.43 2.60 39.45
C TYR A 135 -29.94 1.17 39.25
N GLY A 136 -29.09 0.34 38.67
CA GLY A 136 -29.46 -1.01 38.28
C GLY A 136 -28.36 -1.80 37.61
N TYR A 137 -28.69 -3.03 37.23
CA TYR A 137 -27.85 -3.92 36.45
C TYR A 137 -28.23 -3.78 34.99
N TYR A 138 -27.30 -3.29 34.17
CA TYR A 138 -27.53 -3.02 32.75
C TYR A 138 -26.81 -4.02 31.86
N PHE A 139 -27.37 -4.22 30.68
CA PHE A 139 -26.79 -4.94 29.57
C PHE A 139 -26.84 -4.03 28.34
N VAL A 140 -25.83 -4.09 27.46
CA VAL A 140 -25.70 -3.16 26.32
C VAL A 140 -25.63 -3.97 25.03
N THR A 141 -26.28 -3.58 23.95
CA THR A 141 -26.06 -4.18 22.62
C THR A 141 -25.42 -3.18 21.68
N SER A 142 -24.84 -3.69 20.61
CA SER A 142 -24.43 -2.89 19.46
C SER A 142 -24.74 -3.62 18.15
N GLU A 143 -24.79 -2.88 17.04
CA GLU A 143 -24.88 -3.48 15.69
C GLU A 143 -23.65 -4.33 15.30
N LEU A 144 -22.58 -4.31 16.09
CA LEU A 144 -21.39 -5.14 15.90
C LEU A 144 -21.45 -6.46 16.68
N GLY A 145 -22.52 -6.66 17.46
CA GLY A 145 -22.71 -7.77 18.37
C GLY A 145 -23.05 -7.31 19.79
N SER A 146 -23.32 -8.30 20.65
CA SER A 146 -23.76 -8.08 22.03
C SER A 146 -22.61 -7.59 22.91
N VAL A 147 -22.82 -6.48 23.61
CA VAL A 147 -21.93 -5.97 24.64
C VAL A 147 -22.43 -6.52 25.99
N VAL A 148 -21.55 -6.79 26.95
CA VAL A 148 -22.01 -7.12 28.31
C VAL A 148 -21.11 -6.39 29.27
N THR A 149 -21.72 -5.61 30.16
CA THR A 149 -21.07 -5.10 31.35
C THR A 149 -22.01 -5.28 32.54
N ILE A 150 -21.48 -5.29 33.76
CA ILE A 150 -22.19 -5.50 35.01
C ILE A 150 -21.90 -4.33 35.95
N SER A 151 -22.94 -3.94 36.69
CA SER A 151 -22.91 -3.27 37.99
C SER A 151 -22.76 -1.74 38.06
N ASN A 152 -23.78 -1.16 38.69
CA ASN A 152 -23.88 0.20 39.16
C ASN A 152 -23.66 0.22 40.69
N PHE A 153 -22.45 0.61 41.10
CA PHE A 153 -22.13 1.08 42.46
C PHE A 153 -21.54 2.51 42.44
N ALA A 154 -21.39 3.11 41.26
CA ALA A 154 -20.77 4.43 41.06
C ALA A 154 -21.64 5.28 40.11
N SER A 155 -21.66 6.58 40.34
CA SER A 155 -22.43 7.54 39.52
C SER A 155 -22.06 7.51 38.03
N ASP A 156 -20.85 7.05 37.69
CA ASP A 156 -20.34 7.02 36.32
C ASP A 156 -19.61 5.69 36.04
N ILE A 157 -20.12 4.90 35.09
CA ILE A 157 -19.53 3.64 34.63
C ILE A 157 -18.87 3.85 33.28
N LYS A 158 -17.70 3.25 33.06
CA LYS A 158 -17.02 3.22 31.77
C LYS A 158 -16.92 1.80 31.23
N ILE A 159 -17.32 1.61 29.99
CA ILE A 159 -17.10 0.39 29.22
C ILE A 159 -16.27 0.69 27.98
N ILE A 160 -15.46 -0.27 27.55
CA ILE A 160 -14.65 -0.15 26.35
C ILE A 160 -15.23 -1.09 25.30
N ASP A 161 -15.64 -0.55 24.15
CA ASP A 161 -15.92 -1.34 22.95
C ASP A 161 -14.61 -1.93 22.40
N LYS A 162 -14.62 -3.19 21.97
CA LYS A 162 -13.43 -4.00 21.63
C LYS A 162 -13.46 -4.52 20.20
N ASN A 163 -14.24 -3.88 19.33
CA ASN A 163 -14.41 -4.29 17.94
C ASN A 163 -13.27 -3.85 16.99
N GLN A 164 -12.26 -3.17 17.50
CA GLN A 164 -11.17 -2.62 16.71
C GLN A 164 -9.99 -3.59 16.73
N ALA A 165 -9.56 -3.99 15.54
CA ALA A 165 -8.34 -4.76 15.34
C ALA A 165 -7.33 -3.88 14.60
N ALA A 166 -6.22 -3.56 15.25
CA ALA A 166 -5.12 -2.89 14.58
C ALA A 166 -4.55 -3.79 13.47
N GLY A 167 -4.12 -3.19 12.36
CA GLY A 167 -3.51 -3.95 11.28
C GLY A 167 -2.98 -3.09 10.14
N LEU A 168 -2.01 -3.64 9.41
CA LEU A 168 -1.61 -3.11 8.12
C LEU A 168 -2.79 -3.22 7.14
N THR A 169 -3.05 -2.14 6.40
CA THR A 169 -4.11 -2.10 5.38
C THR A 169 -3.56 -1.99 3.97
N GLY A 170 -2.27 -1.67 3.80
CA GLY A 170 -1.56 -1.86 2.53
C GLY A 170 -0.16 -1.27 2.51
N LYS A 171 0.67 -1.78 1.60
CA LYS A 171 1.92 -1.16 1.15
C LYS A 171 1.83 -0.93 -0.36
N GLU A 172 2.17 0.26 -0.80
CA GLU A 172 2.08 0.67 -2.20
C GLU A 172 3.37 1.37 -2.65
N VAL A 173 3.68 1.23 -3.93
CA VAL A 173 4.79 1.87 -4.62
C VAL A 173 4.28 2.63 -5.84
N SER A 174 4.99 3.69 -6.22
CA SER A 174 4.75 4.48 -7.43
C SER A 174 6.06 4.97 -8.04
N ALA A 175 6.12 5.05 -9.37
CA ALA A 175 7.24 5.66 -10.09
C ALA A 175 7.18 7.20 -10.15
N THR A 176 6.02 7.81 -9.87
CA THR A 176 5.81 9.27 -10.06
C THR A 176 5.27 10.00 -8.84
N GLY A 177 4.71 9.27 -7.87
CA GLY A 177 4.01 9.84 -6.71
C GLY A 177 2.64 10.44 -7.03
N ALA A 178 2.13 10.29 -8.26
CA ALA A 178 0.81 10.80 -8.67
C ALA A 178 -0.32 10.00 -8.00
N ALA A 179 -1.48 10.64 -7.76
CA ALA A 179 -2.57 10.07 -6.98
C ALA A 179 -3.14 8.75 -7.54
N ASP A 180 -3.05 8.52 -8.85
CA ASP A 180 -3.56 7.37 -9.60
C ASP A 180 -2.48 6.33 -9.94
N SER A 181 -1.24 6.53 -9.46
CA SER A 181 -0.08 5.71 -9.84
C SER A 181 0.36 4.68 -8.79
N TRP A 182 -0.39 4.57 -7.69
CA TRP A 182 -0.06 3.68 -6.57
C TRP A 182 -0.48 2.24 -6.88
N ALA A 183 0.45 1.31 -6.77
CA ALA A 183 0.24 -0.12 -7.00
C ALA A 183 1.13 -0.97 -6.08
N VAL A 184 1.06 -2.29 -6.17
CA VAL A 184 1.97 -3.20 -5.45
C VAL A 184 3.29 -3.43 -6.18
N TYR A 185 3.40 -2.96 -7.42
CA TYR A 185 4.65 -2.96 -8.18
C TYR A 185 4.73 -1.74 -9.10
N ASN A 186 5.95 -1.36 -9.47
CA ASN A 186 6.22 -0.38 -10.52
C ASN A 186 7.47 -0.77 -11.31
N ASN A 187 7.86 0.05 -12.27
CA ASN A 187 9.17 -0.03 -12.90
C ASN A 187 9.89 1.32 -12.88
N ALA A 188 11.21 1.27 -12.78
CA ALA A 188 12.08 2.44 -12.72
C ALA A 188 13.49 2.06 -13.19
N GLY A 189 14.30 3.03 -13.60
CA GLY A 189 15.70 2.83 -13.93
C GLY A 189 16.62 3.22 -12.78
N ILE A 190 17.87 2.77 -12.84
CA ILE A 190 18.91 3.19 -11.89
C ILE A 190 19.08 4.71 -11.95
N GLY A 191 19.05 5.35 -10.78
CA GLY A 191 19.09 6.79 -10.60
C GLY A 191 17.71 7.46 -10.54
N ASP A 192 16.62 6.75 -10.82
CA ASP A 192 15.27 7.30 -10.68
C ASP A 192 14.79 7.21 -9.21
N THR A 193 13.94 8.16 -8.83
CA THR A 193 13.25 8.14 -7.53
C THR A 193 11.94 7.37 -7.63
N VAL A 194 11.69 6.48 -6.68
CA VAL A 194 10.41 5.80 -6.46
C VAL A 194 9.80 6.22 -5.13
N TYR A 195 8.48 6.11 -5.04
CA TYR A 195 7.67 6.61 -3.92
C TYR A 195 6.99 5.43 -3.25
N PHE A 196 7.02 5.39 -1.93
CA PHE A 196 6.38 4.34 -1.13
C PHE A 196 5.35 4.94 -0.19
N ARG A 197 4.35 4.11 0.13
CA ARG A 197 3.27 4.46 1.05
C ARG A 197 2.82 3.24 1.84
N ILE A 198 2.81 3.37 3.16
CA ILE A 198 2.27 2.39 4.10
C ILE A 198 0.94 2.92 4.62
N LYS A 199 -0.08 2.07 4.66
CA LYS A 199 -1.39 2.35 5.25
C LYS A 199 -1.65 1.37 6.39
N ALA A 200 -2.20 1.88 7.48
CA ALA A 200 -2.57 1.05 8.62
C ALA A 200 -3.77 1.63 9.37
N PHE A 201 -4.52 0.75 10.03
CA PHE A 201 -5.48 1.12 11.05
C PHE A 201 -4.84 0.94 12.42
N VAL A 202 -4.70 2.04 13.17
CA VAL A 202 -3.92 2.14 14.41
C VAL A 202 -4.76 2.74 15.55
N PRO A 203 -5.77 2.02 16.05
CA PRO A 203 -6.64 2.50 17.12
C PRO A 203 -5.89 2.68 18.45
N LYS A 204 -6.43 3.51 19.34
CA LYS A 204 -5.92 3.68 20.71
C LYS A 204 -6.14 2.43 21.57
N TYR A 205 -7.07 1.57 21.18
CA TYR A 205 -7.36 0.28 21.79
C TYR A 205 -7.37 -0.79 20.70
N ASN A 206 -6.71 -1.92 20.95
CA ASN A 206 -6.73 -3.09 20.09
C ASN A 206 -7.40 -4.24 20.85
N GLY A 207 -8.62 -4.60 20.44
CA GLY A 207 -9.51 -5.37 21.30
C GLY A 207 -9.70 -4.67 22.64
N ASP A 208 -9.33 -5.33 23.73
CA ASP A 208 -9.45 -4.81 25.09
C ASP A 208 -8.25 -4.08 25.64
N LYS A 209 -7.18 -4.04 24.87
CA LYS A 209 -5.90 -3.55 25.35
C LYS A 209 -5.67 -2.16 24.82
N LYS A 210 -5.44 -1.23 25.73
CA LYS A 210 -4.98 0.10 25.36
C LYS A 210 -3.60 -0.02 24.72
N VAL A 211 -3.42 0.61 23.58
CA VAL A 211 -2.13 0.61 22.87
C VAL A 211 -1.30 1.79 23.38
N TYR A 212 -0.03 1.53 23.66
CA TYR A 212 0.97 2.51 24.06
C TYR A 212 1.65 3.15 22.84
N ALA A 213 2.09 2.32 21.90
CA ALA A 213 2.71 2.73 20.66
C ALA A 213 2.58 1.65 19.58
N TYR A 214 2.59 2.08 18.32
CA TYR A 214 2.76 1.24 17.14
C TYR A 214 4.19 1.39 16.60
N THR A 215 4.79 0.30 16.14
CA THR A 215 6.10 0.30 15.49
C THR A 215 5.96 -0.32 14.11
N PHE A 216 6.28 0.47 13.09
CA PHE A 216 6.44 0.03 11.71
C PHE A 216 7.92 -0.23 11.46
N THR A 217 8.26 -1.39 10.90
CA THR A 217 9.60 -1.70 10.44
C THR A 217 9.54 -2.00 8.96
N ASP A 218 10.13 -1.11 8.17
CA ASP A 218 10.11 -1.13 6.72
C ASP A 218 11.52 -1.41 6.19
N THR A 219 11.71 -2.52 5.48
CA THR A 219 13.01 -3.03 5.02
C THR A 219 13.10 -2.93 3.51
N LEU A 220 13.97 -2.03 3.03
CA LEU A 220 14.23 -1.80 1.62
C LEU A 220 15.29 -2.78 1.08
N GLY A 221 15.07 -3.40 -0.06
CA GLY A 221 16.09 -4.23 -0.71
C GLY A 221 17.34 -3.43 -1.11
N ASP A 222 18.49 -4.11 -1.27
CA ASP A 222 19.80 -3.47 -1.50
C ASP A 222 19.84 -2.51 -2.70
N GLY A 223 18.98 -2.73 -3.70
CA GLY A 223 18.81 -1.88 -4.87
C GLY A 223 18.11 -0.54 -4.64
N LEU A 224 17.63 -0.29 -3.42
CA LEU A 224 16.90 0.92 -3.04
C LEU A 224 17.64 1.66 -1.93
N THR A 225 17.81 2.97 -2.10
CA THR A 225 18.40 3.84 -1.09
C THR A 225 17.36 4.83 -0.58
N LEU A 226 16.99 4.72 0.70
CA LEU A 226 16.03 5.60 1.35
C LEU A 226 16.50 7.07 1.32
N GLU A 227 15.60 7.98 0.94
CA GLU A 227 15.77 9.41 1.12
C GLU A 227 15.22 9.81 2.50
N ALA A 228 16.02 9.68 3.57
CA ALA A 228 15.54 9.77 4.96
C ALA A 228 14.77 11.08 5.29
N GLY A 229 15.11 12.20 4.64
CA GLY A 229 14.40 13.47 4.82
C GLY A 229 13.03 13.56 4.15
N SER A 230 12.58 12.51 3.45
CA SER A 230 11.31 12.46 2.72
C SER A 230 10.15 11.82 3.49
N VAL A 231 10.40 11.30 4.70
CA VAL A 231 9.39 10.59 5.49
C VAL A 231 8.32 11.58 5.98
N GLU A 232 7.08 11.30 5.63
CA GLU A 232 5.90 12.04 6.07
C GLU A 232 4.88 11.06 6.68
N LEU A 233 4.23 11.47 7.78
CA LEU A 233 3.20 10.69 8.46
C LEU A 233 1.92 11.51 8.61
N LYS A 234 0.78 10.93 8.22
CA LYS A 234 -0.55 11.53 8.34
C LYS A 234 -1.46 10.66 9.19
N ILE A 235 -2.29 11.30 10.02
CA ILE A 235 -3.41 10.67 10.72
C ILE A 235 -4.71 11.23 10.15
N GLY A 236 -5.54 10.39 9.54
CA GLY A 236 -6.70 10.83 8.76
C GLY A 236 -6.26 11.77 7.64
N ASN A 237 -6.90 12.94 7.54
CA ASN A 237 -6.55 13.96 6.54
C ASN A 237 -5.56 15.01 7.03
N SER A 238 -5.07 14.89 8.27
CA SER A 238 -4.16 15.86 8.87
C SER A 238 -2.74 15.29 8.90
N THR A 239 -1.77 16.05 8.40
CA THR A 239 -0.35 15.76 8.64
C THR A 239 -0.11 15.75 10.15
N LEU A 240 0.61 14.76 10.65
CA LEU A 240 0.97 14.73 12.07
C LEU A 240 2.14 15.70 12.27
N LEU A 241 1.86 16.82 12.91
CA LEU A 241 2.74 17.99 12.89
C LEU A 241 3.74 18.05 14.05
N SER A 242 3.68 17.16 15.04
CA SER A 242 4.62 17.19 16.16
C SER A 242 5.55 15.96 16.19
N PRO A 243 6.89 16.17 16.26
CA PRO A 243 7.86 15.15 16.66
C PRO A 243 7.55 14.51 18.03
N ASP A 244 6.68 15.10 18.84
CA ASP A 244 6.27 14.52 20.13
C ASP A 244 5.43 13.24 19.95
N HIS A 245 4.83 13.03 18.77
CA HIS A 245 3.91 11.92 18.53
C HIS A 245 4.55 10.75 17.78
N TYR A 246 5.66 10.98 17.09
CA TYR A 246 6.35 9.91 16.37
C TYR A 246 7.85 10.11 16.37
N GLU A 247 8.57 9.00 16.37
CA GLU A 247 10.00 8.93 16.18
C GLU A 247 10.28 8.04 14.99
N PHE A 248 11.37 8.32 14.26
CA PHE A 248 11.86 7.39 13.27
C PHE A 248 13.37 7.31 13.31
N GLU A 249 13.88 6.15 12.94
CA GLU A 249 15.30 5.85 12.84
C GLU A 249 15.54 5.05 11.56
N THR A 250 16.71 5.24 10.97
CA THR A 250 17.18 4.42 9.85
C THR A 250 18.44 3.68 10.27
N ILE A 251 18.41 2.35 10.20
CA ILE A 251 19.55 1.49 10.50
C ILE A 251 19.81 0.61 9.27
N GLY A 252 20.83 0.96 8.50
CA GLY A 252 21.09 0.29 7.22
C GLY A 252 19.91 0.47 6.27
N GLN A 253 19.27 -0.64 5.88
CA GLN A 253 18.12 -0.69 4.98
C GLN A 253 16.77 -0.63 5.69
N ASP A 254 16.76 -0.63 7.03
CA ASP A 254 15.54 -0.63 7.82
C ASP A 254 15.17 0.81 8.21
N LEU A 255 13.93 1.19 7.89
CA LEU A 255 13.24 2.37 8.41
C LEU A 255 12.30 1.92 9.54
N SER A 256 12.62 2.31 10.77
CA SER A 256 11.75 2.08 11.92
C SER A 256 10.97 3.36 12.24
N ILE A 257 9.65 3.26 12.39
CA ILE A 257 8.78 4.37 12.75
C ILE A 257 7.95 3.98 13.96
N ILE A 258 8.09 4.72 15.05
CA ILE A 258 7.35 4.53 16.29
C ILE A 258 6.30 5.63 16.39
N LEU A 259 5.02 5.27 16.35
CA LEU A 259 3.88 6.15 16.56
C LEU A 259 3.35 5.98 17.99
N LYS A 260 3.47 7.01 18.81
CA LYS A 260 3.00 7.02 20.20
C LYS A 260 1.51 7.32 20.26
N THR A 261 0.72 6.42 20.81
CA THR A 261 -0.73 6.59 21.02
C THR A 261 -1.06 7.00 22.45
N HIS A 262 -0.23 6.55 23.41
CA HIS A 262 -0.30 6.97 24.80
C HIS A 262 0.61 8.17 25.07
N GLY A 263 0.16 9.10 25.92
CA GLY A 263 0.90 10.32 26.23
C GLY A 263 0.87 11.39 25.12
N SER A 264 0.32 11.08 23.95
CA SER A 264 0.15 11.98 22.80
C SER A 264 -1.18 12.76 22.90
N PRO A 265 -1.17 14.06 23.27
CA PRO A 265 -2.40 14.84 23.38
C PRO A 265 -3.11 14.95 22.04
N GLY A 266 -4.41 14.66 22.02
CA GLY A 266 -5.22 14.75 20.80
C GLY A 266 -5.07 13.56 19.83
N TYR A 267 -4.37 12.48 20.20
CA TYR A 267 -4.41 11.24 19.42
C TYR A 267 -5.85 10.71 19.35
N PRO A 268 -6.42 10.49 18.15
CA PRO A 268 -7.81 10.08 18.02
C PRO A 268 -7.96 8.62 18.47
N THR A 269 -9.14 8.27 18.95
CA THR A 269 -9.39 6.90 19.42
C THR A 269 -9.28 5.87 18.30
N ASN A 270 -9.69 6.25 17.09
CA ASN A 270 -9.52 5.46 15.87
C ASN A 270 -8.73 6.30 14.87
N ALA A 271 -7.63 5.75 14.34
CA ALA A 271 -6.76 6.42 13.38
C ALA A 271 -6.50 5.52 12.18
N ASN A 272 -6.68 6.08 10.99
CA ASN A 272 -6.03 5.58 9.79
C ASN A 272 -4.75 6.37 9.60
N VAL A 273 -3.63 5.67 9.46
CA VAL A 273 -2.32 6.27 9.22
C VAL A 273 -1.88 6.02 7.79
N GLU A 274 -1.28 7.05 7.21
CA GLU A 274 -0.55 6.98 5.96
C GLU A 274 0.88 7.47 6.23
N ILE A 275 1.86 6.61 5.98
CA ILE A 275 3.29 6.95 6.01
C ILE A 275 3.75 6.96 4.56
N SER A 276 4.36 8.03 4.09
CA SER A 276 4.94 8.11 2.75
C SER A 276 6.41 8.50 2.81
N TYR A 277 7.21 7.95 1.90
CA TYR A 277 8.63 8.27 1.77
C TYR A 277 9.11 7.96 0.35
N ARG A 278 10.35 8.30 0.04
CA ARG A 278 10.97 8.13 -1.26
C ARG A 278 12.28 7.35 -1.14
N ALA A 279 12.64 6.65 -2.20
CA ALA A 279 13.95 6.02 -2.35
C ALA A 279 14.47 6.22 -3.77
N THR A 280 15.79 6.24 -3.93
CA THR A 280 16.43 6.19 -5.25
C THR A 280 16.77 4.74 -5.60
N VAL A 281 16.49 4.31 -6.83
CA VAL A 281 16.99 3.04 -7.37
C VAL A 281 18.50 3.18 -7.58
N ASN A 282 19.30 2.47 -6.78
CA ASN A 282 20.75 2.67 -6.74
C ASN A 282 21.49 1.70 -7.69
N LYS A 283 22.83 1.78 -7.69
CA LYS A 283 23.70 0.99 -8.58
C LYS A 283 23.67 -0.53 -8.33
N ASP A 284 23.20 -0.95 -7.16
CA ASP A 284 23.13 -2.35 -6.72
C ASP A 284 21.75 -2.97 -7.06
N ALA A 285 20.89 -2.22 -7.76
CA ALA A 285 19.58 -2.69 -8.18
C ALA A 285 19.66 -3.91 -9.11
N VAL A 286 18.79 -4.88 -8.81
CA VAL A 286 18.58 -6.10 -9.58
C VAL A 286 17.27 -6.03 -10.33
N HIS A 287 16.84 -7.11 -10.97
CA HIS A 287 15.57 -7.14 -11.71
C HIS A 287 14.37 -6.74 -10.85
N GLU A 288 14.25 -7.36 -9.67
CA GLU A 288 13.15 -7.14 -8.73
C GLU A 288 13.74 -6.62 -7.42
N ASN A 289 13.40 -5.37 -7.07
CA ASN A 289 13.88 -4.74 -5.86
C ASN A 289 12.70 -4.62 -4.90
N THR A 290 12.67 -5.52 -3.92
CA THR A 290 11.55 -5.62 -2.99
C THR A 290 11.68 -4.59 -1.88
N ASN A 291 10.54 -4.26 -1.30
CA ASN A 291 10.46 -3.44 -0.12
C ASN A 291 9.33 -3.97 0.76
N SER A 292 9.63 -4.34 2.00
CA SER A 292 8.69 -5.04 2.90
C SER A 292 8.40 -4.23 4.16
N VAL A 293 7.20 -4.34 4.73
CA VAL A 293 6.83 -3.66 5.98
C VAL A 293 6.20 -4.66 6.94
N SER A 294 6.56 -4.52 8.22
CA SER A 294 5.91 -5.20 9.33
C SER A 294 5.41 -4.17 10.34
N MET A 295 4.35 -4.55 11.06
CA MET A 295 3.80 -3.74 12.15
C MET A 295 3.77 -4.56 13.44
N SER A 296 4.13 -3.90 14.53
CA SER A 296 3.94 -4.39 15.89
C SER A 296 3.36 -3.27 16.74
N TRP A 297 2.85 -3.62 17.91
CA TRP A 297 2.41 -2.64 18.88
C TRP A 297 2.71 -3.08 20.30
N THR A 298 2.96 -2.09 21.14
CA THR A 298 3.09 -2.27 22.58
C THR A 298 1.78 -1.87 23.23
N GLN A 299 1.23 -2.73 24.07
CA GLN A 299 -0.07 -2.54 24.70
C GLN A 299 -0.01 -2.81 26.21
N PHE A 300 -0.95 -2.23 26.94
CA PHE A 300 -1.11 -2.43 28.38
C PHE A 300 -1.85 -3.74 28.68
N ASP A 301 -1.50 -4.38 29.80
CA ASP A 301 -2.31 -5.46 30.36
C ASP A 301 -3.62 -4.88 30.92
N PRO A 302 -4.79 -5.39 30.47
CA PRO A 302 -6.08 -4.92 30.97
C PRO A 302 -6.30 -5.15 32.47
N ALA A 303 -5.53 -6.03 33.12
CA ALA A 303 -5.63 -6.29 34.56
C ALA A 303 -4.95 -5.23 35.45
N THR A 304 -4.31 -4.22 34.87
CA THR A 304 -3.57 -3.18 35.60
C THR A 304 -3.87 -1.78 35.09
N ASP A 305 -3.70 -0.77 35.94
CA ASP A 305 -3.91 0.62 35.56
C ASP A 305 -2.97 1.03 34.40
N PRO A 306 -3.50 1.51 33.26
CA PRO A 306 -2.69 1.93 32.12
C PRO A 306 -1.84 3.19 32.37
N SER A 307 -1.92 3.81 33.55
CA SER A 307 -1.04 4.88 33.99
C SER A 307 0.21 4.40 34.75
N GLU A 308 0.29 3.12 35.11
CA GLU A 308 1.44 2.53 35.81
C GLU A 308 2.58 2.17 34.82
N PRO A 309 3.75 2.82 34.90
CA PRO A 309 4.88 2.51 34.02
C PRO A 309 5.51 1.17 34.40
N GLY A 310 5.44 0.18 33.51
CA GLY A 310 6.11 -1.13 33.69
C GLY A 310 5.29 -2.36 33.26
N ASN A 311 3.99 -2.20 32.96
CA ASN A 311 3.15 -3.30 32.47
C ASN A 311 2.84 -3.19 30.97
N LEU A 312 3.86 -3.44 30.15
CA LEU A 312 3.78 -3.39 28.70
C LEU A 312 4.09 -4.77 28.12
N SER A 313 3.31 -5.18 27.13
CA SER A 313 3.60 -6.35 26.30
C SER A 313 3.62 -5.95 24.83
N THR A 314 4.58 -6.47 24.08
CA THR A 314 4.67 -6.26 22.63
C THR A 314 4.01 -7.41 21.91
N VAL A 315 3.15 -7.09 20.95
CA VAL A 315 2.53 -8.05 20.04
C VAL A 315 2.93 -7.68 18.62
N THR A 316 3.36 -8.68 17.87
CA THR A 316 3.62 -8.55 16.44
C THR A 316 2.41 -9.06 15.69
N GLU A 317 2.04 -8.40 14.61
CA GLU A 317 0.96 -8.88 13.74
C GLU A 317 1.37 -10.25 13.13
N GLU A 318 0.69 -11.33 13.54
CA GLU A 318 1.03 -12.72 13.14
C GLU A 318 0.52 -13.12 11.74
N ASP A 319 -0.38 -12.33 11.14
CA ASP A 319 -1.01 -12.59 9.83
C ASP A 319 -1.12 -11.29 9.01
N PRO A 320 0.00 -10.62 8.68
CA PRO A 320 -0.07 -9.34 7.97
C PRO A 320 -0.55 -9.57 6.52
N PRO A 321 -1.61 -8.89 6.04
CA PRO A 321 -1.87 -8.80 4.62
C PRO A 321 -0.71 -8.09 3.90
N ALA A 322 -0.63 -8.23 2.57
CA ALA A 322 0.46 -7.80 1.69
C ALA A 322 1.21 -6.53 2.18
N GLY A 323 2.34 -6.74 2.84
CA GLY A 323 3.28 -5.71 3.23
C GLY A 323 4.53 -5.76 2.36
N GLU A 324 4.39 -5.97 1.05
CA GLU A 324 5.52 -6.04 0.13
C GLU A 324 5.19 -5.34 -1.18
N THR A 325 6.18 -4.65 -1.73
CA THR A 325 6.11 -4.01 -3.04
C THR A 325 7.38 -4.28 -3.83
N SER A 326 7.28 -4.33 -5.16
CA SER A 326 8.43 -4.59 -6.04
C SER A 326 8.67 -3.46 -7.04
N THR A 327 9.90 -2.98 -7.12
CA THR A 327 10.35 -2.07 -8.18
C THR A 327 11.19 -2.85 -9.20
N TYR A 328 10.67 -2.94 -10.42
CA TYR A 328 11.31 -3.66 -11.50
C TYR A 328 12.27 -2.80 -12.32
N VAL A 329 13.45 -3.34 -12.58
CA VAL A 329 14.50 -2.75 -13.41
C VAL A 329 14.80 -3.70 -14.57
N TYR A 330 14.96 -3.12 -15.76
CA TYR A 330 15.09 -3.86 -17.01
C TYR A 330 16.41 -3.55 -17.73
N GLY A 331 16.65 -4.33 -18.78
CA GLY A 331 17.78 -4.18 -19.69
C GLY A 331 17.48 -4.78 -21.05
N PHE A 332 18.49 -4.85 -21.91
CA PHE A 332 18.44 -5.54 -23.20
C PHE A 332 19.82 -6.06 -23.60
N GLU A 333 19.84 -7.07 -24.47
CA GLU A 333 21.07 -7.53 -25.11
C GLU A 333 21.25 -6.85 -26.47
N LEU A 334 22.47 -6.42 -26.78
CA LEU A 334 22.85 -5.84 -28.06
C LEU A 334 23.79 -6.80 -28.79
N ASN A 335 23.35 -7.32 -29.93
CA ASN A 335 24.13 -8.20 -30.77
C ASN A 335 24.48 -7.52 -32.10
N LYS A 336 25.78 -7.45 -32.38
CA LYS A 336 26.31 -6.82 -33.59
C LYS A 336 26.68 -7.90 -34.59
N TYR A 337 26.09 -7.85 -35.77
CA TYR A 337 26.37 -8.80 -36.86
C TYR A 337 27.01 -8.14 -38.08
N ARG A 338 27.78 -8.93 -38.83
CA ARG A 338 28.13 -8.68 -40.23
C ARG A 338 27.10 -9.33 -41.15
N GLU A 339 26.69 -8.65 -42.21
CA GLU A 339 25.84 -9.17 -43.31
C GLU A 339 24.41 -9.63 -42.93
N LYS A 340 24.24 -10.60 -42.02
CA LYS A 340 22.97 -11.18 -41.55
C LYS A 340 23.07 -11.67 -40.09
N VAL A 341 21.94 -11.80 -39.42
CA VAL A 341 21.84 -12.42 -38.07
C VAL A 341 22.18 -13.91 -38.18
N ASP A 342 23.33 -14.27 -37.61
CA ASP A 342 23.90 -15.63 -37.61
C ASP A 342 25.01 -15.66 -36.55
N ALA A 343 25.08 -16.71 -35.72
CA ALA A 343 26.05 -16.76 -34.62
C ALA A 343 27.50 -16.65 -35.10
N ASP A 344 27.82 -17.16 -36.29
CA ASP A 344 29.15 -17.04 -36.89
C ASP A 344 29.46 -15.61 -37.34
N ASN A 345 28.43 -14.76 -37.47
CA ASN A 345 28.50 -13.40 -37.97
C ASN A 345 28.66 -12.32 -36.90
N ILE A 346 28.86 -12.67 -35.63
CA ILE A 346 29.14 -11.67 -34.59
C ILE A 346 30.34 -10.80 -35.00
N LEU A 347 30.15 -9.48 -34.89
CA LEU A 347 31.06 -8.46 -35.40
C LEU A 347 31.50 -7.53 -34.26
N PRO A 348 32.63 -7.81 -33.60
CA PRO A 348 33.13 -6.99 -32.50
C PRO A 348 33.71 -5.66 -32.99
N GLY A 349 33.78 -4.70 -32.07
CA GLY A 349 34.51 -3.44 -32.27
C GLY A 349 33.63 -2.23 -32.59
N ALA A 350 32.32 -2.43 -32.77
CA ALA A 350 31.38 -1.33 -32.92
C ALA A 350 31.32 -0.51 -31.62
N ARG A 351 31.06 0.80 -31.73
CA ARG A 351 30.83 1.68 -30.59
C ARG A 351 29.43 2.29 -30.66
N PHE A 352 28.73 2.27 -29.54
CA PHE A 352 27.38 2.82 -29.43
C PHE A 352 27.22 3.74 -28.23
N LYS A 353 26.29 4.69 -28.38
CA LYS A 353 25.70 5.48 -27.30
C LYS A 353 24.20 5.23 -27.24
N LEU A 354 23.63 5.32 -26.04
CA LEU A 354 22.20 5.16 -25.80
C LEU A 354 21.54 6.52 -25.60
N TYR A 355 20.33 6.70 -26.13
CA TYR A 355 19.58 7.95 -26.04
C TYR A 355 18.09 7.72 -25.75
N ASP A 356 17.43 8.75 -25.24
CA ASP A 356 15.98 8.78 -24.96
C ASP A 356 15.10 9.12 -26.19
N ALA A 357 15.69 9.54 -27.31
CA ALA A 357 14.94 9.92 -28.51
C ALA A 357 15.67 9.59 -29.82
N ALA A 358 14.86 9.45 -30.89
CA ALA A 358 15.33 9.13 -32.24
C ALA A 358 16.30 10.17 -32.82
N SER A 359 16.17 11.43 -32.41
CA SER A 359 17.02 12.55 -32.82
C SER A 359 17.03 13.64 -31.76
N ALA A 360 18.16 14.32 -31.56
CA ALA A 360 18.34 15.46 -30.63
C ALA A 360 18.01 15.23 -29.13
N GLY A 361 17.73 13.99 -28.72
CA GLY A 361 17.49 13.59 -27.32
C GLY A 361 18.74 13.55 -26.44
N ASN A 362 18.55 13.26 -25.15
CA ASN A 362 19.61 13.18 -24.15
C ASN A 362 20.32 11.83 -24.20
N GLU A 363 21.64 11.86 -24.01
CA GLU A 363 22.45 10.65 -23.84
C GLU A 363 22.14 10.01 -22.48
N ILE A 364 21.77 8.74 -22.51
CA ILE A 364 21.68 7.90 -21.32
C ILE A 364 23.07 7.32 -21.10
N LYS A 365 23.81 7.93 -20.18
CA LYS A 365 25.17 7.52 -19.83
C LYS A 365 25.17 6.11 -19.25
N LEU A 366 26.20 5.35 -19.59
CA LEU A 366 26.41 3.99 -19.11
C LEU A 366 27.76 3.85 -18.41
N VAL A 367 27.86 2.94 -17.44
CA VAL A 367 29.11 2.50 -16.82
C VAL A 367 29.39 1.07 -17.25
N ASN A 368 30.65 0.75 -17.55
CA ASN A 368 31.08 -0.61 -17.89
C ASN A 368 31.41 -1.40 -16.61
N LEU A 369 30.85 -2.59 -16.47
CA LEU A 369 31.01 -3.48 -15.30
C LEU A 369 31.92 -4.69 -15.54
N ALA A 370 32.62 -4.71 -16.68
CA ALA A 370 33.38 -5.84 -17.25
C ALA A 370 32.54 -6.83 -18.07
N ASP A 371 33.22 -7.68 -18.84
CA ASP A 371 32.66 -8.77 -19.65
C ASP A 371 31.48 -8.39 -20.58
N GLY A 372 31.52 -7.17 -21.12
CA GLY A 372 30.49 -6.67 -22.03
C GLY A 372 29.19 -6.25 -21.34
N GLN A 373 29.18 -6.13 -20.01
CA GLN A 373 28.04 -5.67 -19.23
C GLN A 373 28.14 -4.18 -18.93
N TYR A 374 27.01 -3.50 -19.08
CA TYR A 374 26.85 -2.07 -18.86
C TYR A 374 25.60 -1.81 -18.02
N ARG A 375 25.66 -0.80 -17.15
CA ARG A 375 24.47 -0.28 -16.46
C ARG A 375 24.28 1.19 -16.72
N ARG A 376 23.05 1.69 -16.57
CA ARG A 376 22.79 3.13 -16.47
C ARG A 376 23.66 3.75 -15.38
N ALA A 377 24.34 4.83 -15.75
CA ALA A 377 25.18 5.59 -14.85
C ALA A 377 24.33 6.43 -13.91
N LEU A 378 24.76 6.54 -12.64
CA LEU A 378 24.23 7.56 -11.74
C LEU A 378 24.68 8.96 -12.22
N SER A 379 23.98 10.00 -11.77
CA SER A 379 24.30 11.39 -12.14
C SER A 379 25.71 11.84 -11.72
N THR A 380 26.30 11.17 -10.74
CA THR A 380 27.65 11.40 -10.22
C THR A 380 28.74 10.62 -10.96
N GLU A 381 28.38 9.80 -11.95
CA GLU A 381 29.32 8.93 -12.67
C GLU A 381 29.54 9.43 -14.11
N ASP A 382 30.76 9.19 -14.61
CA ASP A 382 31.09 9.46 -16.00
C ASP A 382 30.59 8.34 -16.92
N GLY A 383 30.10 8.72 -18.10
CA GLY A 383 29.58 7.78 -19.08
C GLY A 383 30.66 7.23 -20.00
N VAL A 384 30.49 5.99 -20.45
CA VAL A 384 31.32 5.34 -21.47
C VAL A 384 30.48 4.87 -22.66
N GLU A 385 31.11 4.76 -23.83
CA GLU A 385 30.48 4.14 -24.99
C GLU A 385 30.43 2.61 -24.83
N ILE A 386 29.36 2.01 -25.36
CA ILE A 386 29.22 0.58 -25.45
C ILE A 386 30.21 0.07 -26.52
N THR A 387 31.07 -0.86 -26.15
CA THR A 387 31.85 -1.66 -27.10
C THR A 387 31.10 -2.94 -27.41
N ALA A 388 30.59 -3.08 -28.63
CA ALA A 388 29.72 -4.18 -29.00
C ALA A 388 30.38 -5.17 -29.99
N GLY A 389 30.34 -6.45 -29.60
CA GLY A 389 30.15 -7.59 -30.50
C GLY A 389 28.88 -8.31 -30.04
N THR A 390 28.87 -8.64 -28.75
CA THR A 390 27.68 -8.75 -27.90
C THR A 390 27.85 -7.80 -26.70
N ALA A 391 26.76 -7.26 -26.16
CA ALA A 391 26.78 -6.44 -24.95
C ALA A 391 25.45 -6.56 -24.20
N ARG A 392 25.47 -6.48 -22.87
CA ARG A 392 24.25 -6.48 -22.03
C ARG A 392 24.14 -5.13 -21.34
N ILE A 393 23.02 -4.46 -21.51
CA ILE A 393 22.74 -3.14 -20.92
C ILE A 393 21.61 -3.32 -19.90
N PHE A 394 21.77 -2.82 -18.68
CA PHE A 394 20.72 -2.86 -17.65
C PHE A 394 20.57 -1.53 -16.91
N GLY A 395 19.60 -1.46 -15.98
CA GLY A 395 19.37 -0.28 -15.16
C GLY A 395 18.35 0.68 -15.77
N LEU A 396 17.45 0.19 -16.63
CA LEU A 396 16.50 0.97 -17.38
C LEU A 396 15.06 0.70 -16.91
N ALA A 397 14.22 1.72 -16.95
CA ALA A 397 12.77 1.54 -16.85
C ALA A 397 12.21 0.97 -18.17
N THR A 398 10.95 0.54 -18.16
CA THR A 398 10.24 0.29 -19.42
C THR A 398 10.15 1.59 -20.25
N GLY A 399 10.14 1.45 -21.58
CA GLY A 399 10.08 2.58 -22.50
C GLY A 399 10.85 2.36 -23.80
N THR A 400 10.91 3.41 -24.61
CA THR A 400 11.57 3.40 -25.91
C THR A 400 12.90 4.14 -25.84
N TYR A 401 13.95 3.48 -26.31
CA TYR A 401 15.34 3.95 -26.32
C TYR A 401 15.94 3.88 -27.72
N TRP A 402 17.08 4.55 -27.91
CA TRP A 402 17.70 4.70 -29.22
C TRP A 402 19.21 4.51 -29.17
N LEU A 403 19.72 3.51 -29.91
CA LEU A 403 21.15 3.24 -30.07
C LEU A 403 21.72 4.00 -31.26
N GLU A 404 22.71 4.84 -31.01
CA GLU A 404 23.50 5.52 -32.04
C GLU A 404 24.82 4.78 -32.22
N GLU A 405 25.09 4.27 -33.43
CA GLU A 405 26.42 3.77 -33.76
C GLU A 405 27.34 4.97 -33.96
N THR A 406 28.26 5.22 -33.03
CA THR A 406 29.22 6.34 -33.10
C THR A 406 30.46 5.97 -33.90
N ARG A 407 30.80 4.68 -33.93
CA ARG A 407 31.87 4.13 -34.75
C ARG A 407 31.53 2.72 -35.23
N ALA A 408 31.52 2.53 -36.54
CA ALA A 408 31.45 1.20 -37.15
C ALA A 408 32.76 0.41 -36.95
N PRO A 409 32.70 -0.93 -36.94
CA PRO A 409 33.88 -1.79 -37.05
C PRO A 409 34.68 -1.48 -38.32
N ASP A 410 36.00 -1.67 -38.25
CA ASP A 410 36.89 -1.36 -39.37
C ASP A 410 36.48 -2.14 -40.64
N GLY A 411 36.33 -1.45 -41.77
CA GLY A 411 35.90 -2.03 -43.06
C GLY A 411 34.39 -2.10 -43.29
N TYR A 412 33.57 -1.61 -42.36
CA TYR A 412 32.10 -1.59 -42.47
C TYR A 412 31.53 -0.17 -42.52
N ASN A 413 30.35 -0.05 -43.13
CA ASN A 413 29.62 1.22 -43.15
C ASN A 413 28.93 1.48 -41.81
N GLN A 414 29.00 2.72 -41.34
CA GLN A 414 28.29 3.19 -40.16
C GLN A 414 26.80 3.40 -40.43
N LEU A 415 25.96 3.10 -39.44
CA LEU A 415 24.55 3.43 -39.50
C LEU A 415 24.33 4.94 -39.59
N THR A 416 23.41 5.37 -40.44
CA THR A 416 23.08 6.79 -40.64
C THR A 416 21.98 7.30 -39.71
N SER A 417 21.34 6.41 -38.95
CA SER A 417 20.25 6.73 -38.04
C SER A 417 20.32 5.84 -36.81
N ARG A 418 19.78 6.34 -35.70
CA ARG A 418 19.64 5.56 -34.47
C ARG A 418 18.71 4.36 -34.69
N ARG A 419 18.93 3.32 -33.90
CA ARG A 419 18.10 2.11 -33.87
C ARG A 419 17.23 2.12 -32.63
N GLU A 420 15.94 1.92 -32.82
CA GLU A 420 14.96 1.84 -31.75
C GLU A 420 15.15 0.56 -30.92
N VAL A 421 14.96 0.68 -29.62
CA VAL A 421 14.96 -0.39 -28.63
C VAL A 421 13.73 -0.17 -27.74
N GLU A 422 12.77 -1.09 -27.79
CA GLU A 422 11.56 -1.02 -26.96
C GLU A 422 11.66 -2.03 -25.82
N ILE A 423 11.59 -1.52 -24.58
CA ILE A 423 11.59 -2.33 -23.35
C ILE A 423 10.18 -2.31 -22.79
N THR A 424 9.55 -3.48 -22.73
CA THR A 424 8.24 -3.68 -22.10
C THR A 424 8.33 -4.76 -21.03
N GLU A 425 7.37 -4.78 -20.10
CA GLU A 425 7.32 -5.79 -19.02
C GLU A 425 7.26 -7.24 -19.58
N GLY A 426 6.62 -7.42 -20.74
CA GLY A 426 6.42 -8.72 -21.38
C GLY A 426 7.61 -9.28 -22.17
N ASN A 427 8.67 -8.48 -22.38
CA ASN A 427 9.83 -8.88 -23.20
C ASN A 427 10.92 -9.60 -22.39
N SER A 428 10.68 -9.95 -21.13
CA SER A 428 11.68 -10.51 -20.22
C SER A 428 12.12 -11.93 -20.62
N GLY A 429 13.38 -12.10 -21.01
CA GLY A 429 13.99 -13.40 -21.38
C GLY A 429 14.30 -14.33 -20.19
N THR A 430 14.98 -15.44 -20.47
CA THR A 430 15.26 -16.54 -19.49
C THR A 430 16.04 -16.15 -18.24
N ASP A 431 16.77 -15.02 -18.26
CA ASP A 431 17.52 -14.49 -17.10
C ASP A 431 16.70 -13.46 -16.28
N GLY A 432 15.43 -13.23 -16.64
CA GLY A 432 14.45 -12.47 -15.85
C GLY A 432 14.38 -10.97 -16.14
N TYR A 433 15.42 -10.30 -16.65
CA TYR A 433 15.45 -8.82 -16.75
C TYR A 433 15.74 -8.21 -18.13
N LEU A 434 16.23 -9.02 -19.09
CA LEU A 434 16.56 -8.53 -20.42
C LEU A 434 15.34 -8.62 -21.32
N ALA A 435 14.94 -7.49 -21.91
CA ALA A 435 14.11 -7.48 -23.10
C ALA A 435 14.79 -8.30 -24.22
N ASP A 436 13.99 -8.81 -25.17
CA ASP A 436 14.46 -9.49 -26.39
C ASP A 436 15.72 -8.82 -26.98
N SER A 437 16.64 -9.66 -27.48
CA SER A 437 17.91 -9.19 -28.03
C SER A 437 17.71 -8.26 -29.22
N ILE A 438 18.45 -7.15 -29.23
CA ILE A 438 18.48 -6.18 -30.32
C ILE A 438 19.64 -6.51 -31.26
N ASP A 439 19.28 -6.88 -32.49
CA ASP A 439 20.25 -7.24 -33.52
C ASP A 439 20.54 -6.06 -34.46
N ILE A 440 21.82 -5.69 -34.57
CA ILE A 440 22.29 -4.62 -35.47
C ILE A 440 23.28 -5.17 -36.51
N ILE A 441 22.94 -5.01 -37.78
CA ILE A 441 23.75 -5.48 -38.92
C ILE A 441 24.50 -4.33 -39.57
N ASN A 442 25.81 -4.50 -39.79
CA ASN A 442 26.57 -3.63 -40.70
C ASN A 442 26.99 -4.44 -41.94
N LYS A 443 27.02 -3.76 -43.07
CA LYS A 443 27.44 -4.33 -44.36
C LYS A 443 28.80 -3.77 -44.75
N ALA A 444 29.67 -4.64 -45.25
CA ALA A 444 30.95 -4.23 -45.81
C ALA A 444 30.75 -3.51 -47.16
N GLY A 445 31.75 -2.72 -47.57
CA GLY A 445 31.78 -2.08 -48.89
C GLY A 445 31.81 -0.56 -48.84
N ILE A 446 32.11 0.07 -49.98
CA ILE A 446 32.32 1.51 -50.09
C ILE A 446 31.00 2.19 -50.51
N THR A 447 30.28 2.83 -49.60
CA THR A 447 29.18 3.74 -49.95
C THR A 447 29.75 5.12 -50.31
N LEU A 448 30.42 5.20 -51.46
CA LEU A 448 30.75 6.52 -52.00
C LEU A 448 29.43 7.26 -52.28
N PRO A 449 29.26 8.53 -51.88
CA PRO A 449 28.25 9.35 -52.50
C PRO A 449 28.58 9.37 -53.98
N VAL A 450 27.79 8.66 -54.79
CA VAL A 450 27.89 8.81 -56.23
C VAL A 450 27.53 10.27 -56.50
N THR A 451 28.53 11.10 -56.78
CA THR A 451 28.35 12.49 -57.16
C THR A 451 27.66 12.51 -58.51
N GLY A 452 26.35 12.40 -58.47
CA GLY A 452 25.46 12.27 -59.61
C GLY A 452 24.03 12.30 -59.12
N GLY A 453 23.60 13.44 -58.56
CA GLY A 453 22.19 13.68 -58.30
C GLY A 453 21.36 13.56 -59.59
N ILE A 454 20.03 13.68 -59.47
CA ILE A 454 19.07 13.63 -60.59
C ILE A 454 19.49 14.52 -61.79
N GLY A 455 20.23 15.61 -61.55
CA GLY A 455 20.78 16.47 -62.60
C GLY A 455 21.70 15.76 -63.61
N THR A 456 22.57 14.83 -63.19
CA THR A 456 23.49 14.14 -64.12
C THR A 456 22.76 13.13 -65.01
N TYR A 457 21.72 12.48 -64.48
CA TYR A 457 20.84 11.61 -65.27
C TYR A 457 20.12 12.38 -66.39
N ILE A 458 19.68 13.62 -66.12
CA ILE A 458 19.09 14.49 -67.13
C ILE A 458 20.12 14.82 -68.22
N PHE A 459 21.35 15.17 -67.85
CA PHE A 459 22.41 15.46 -68.83
C PHE A 459 22.80 14.25 -69.69
N TYR A 460 22.83 13.04 -69.14
CA TYR A 460 23.05 11.83 -69.94
C TYR A 460 21.91 11.58 -70.92
N ILE A 461 20.65 11.67 -70.47
CA ILE A 461 19.50 11.46 -71.34
C ILE A 461 19.44 12.53 -72.45
N SER A 462 19.61 13.81 -72.11
CA SER A 462 19.61 14.92 -73.07
C SER A 462 20.80 14.87 -74.03
N GLY A 463 21.99 14.55 -73.52
CA GLY A 463 23.20 14.38 -74.33
C GLY A 463 23.08 13.22 -75.32
N SER A 464 22.56 12.07 -74.89
CA SER A 464 22.31 10.93 -75.77
C SER A 464 21.24 11.22 -76.82
N LEU A 465 20.18 11.96 -76.48
CA LEU A 465 19.16 12.44 -77.43
C LEU A 465 19.76 13.39 -78.48
N LEU A 466 20.63 14.32 -78.08
CA LEU A 466 21.33 15.23 -78.99
C LEU A 466 22.26 14.48 -79.95
N VAL A 467 23.01 13.48 -79.45
CA VAL A 467 23.88 12.64 -80.29
C VAL A 467 23.06 11.81 -81.28
N LEU A 468 21.93 11.23 -80.86
CA LEU A 468 21.01 10.53 -81.75
C LEU A 468 20.43 11.45 -82.82
N ALA A 469 20.01 12.67 -82.45
CA ALA A 469 19.53 13.65 -83.42
C ALA A 469 20.61 14.06 -84.44
N ALA A 470 21.85 14.27 -83.98
CA ALA A 470 22.98 14.56 -84.85
C ALA A 470 23.28 13.39 -85.83
N LEU A 471 23.22 12.14 -85.35
CA LEU A 471 23.40 10.95 -86.18
C LEU A 471 22.31 10.81 -87.25
N VAL A 472 21.05 11.08 -86.91
CA VAL A 472 19.92 11.05 -87.87
C VAL A 472 20.06 12.15 -88.93
N ILE A 473 20.46 13.35 -88.54
CA ILE A 473 20.70 14.48 -89.46
C ILE A 473 21.88 14.15 -90.40
N PHE A 474 22.98 13.62 -89.85
CA PHE A 474 24.14 13.20 -90.63
C PHE A 474 23.78 12.10 -91.64
N TYR A 475 22.97 11.12 -91.23
CA TYR A 475 22.51 10.04 -92.10
C TYR A 475 21.54 10.52 -93.20
N LYS A 476 20.71 11.52 -92.93
CA LYS A 476 19.85 12.14 -93.96
C LYS A 476 20.66 12.97 -94.97
N LYS A 477 21.75 13.60 -94.56
CA LYS A 477 22.60 14.42 -95.46
C LYS A 477 23.46 13.58 -96.41
N THR A 478 23.72 12.32 -96.07
CA THR A 478 24.57 11.40 -96.87
C THR A 478 23.78 10.48 -97.82
N ARG A 479 22.45 10.63 -97.96
CA ARG A 479 21.69 9.96 -99.03
C ARG A 479 21.75 10.79 -100.33
N PRO A 480 22.49 10.37 -101.38
CA PRO A 480 22.38 10.99 -102.69
C PRO A 480 20.99 10.77 -103.29
N SER A 481 20.38 11.84 -103.78
CA SER A 481 19.17 11.84 -104.59
C SER A 481 19.40 11.06 -105.89
N PHE A 482 18.91 9.82 -105.96
CA PHE A 482 18.76 9.13 -107.25
C PHE A 482 17.46 9.59 -107.92
N THR A 483 17.57 10.63 -108.73
CA THR A 483 16.59 10.97 -109.77
C THR A 483 16.53 9.85 -110.80
N LYS A 484 15.38 9.18 -110.88
CA LYS A 484 15.03 8.20 -111.93
C LYS A 484 14.71 8.97 -113.22
N LYS A 485 15.57 8.89 -114.24
CA LYS A 485 15.24 9.35 -115.61
C LYS A 485 14.45 8.26 -116.34
N LEU A 486 13.39 8.68 -117.04
CA LEU A 486 12.68 7.89 -118.05
C LEU A 486 13.60 7.58 -119.24
N ASN A 487 13.44 6.38 -119.79
CA ASN A 487 13.20 6.11 -121.21
C ASN A 487 12.35 4.85 -121.32
#